data_AF-A0A7X7FMR9-F1
#
_entry.id   AF-A0A7X7FMR9-F1
#
_cell.length_a   1.000
_cell.length_b   1.000
_cell.length_c   1.000
_cell.angle_alpha   90.00
_cell.angle_beta   90.00
_cell.angle_gamma   90.00
#
_symmetry.space_group_name_H-M   'P 1'
#
loop_
_entity.id
_entity.type
_entity.pdbx_description
1 polymer ?
#
loop_
_entity_poly.entity_id
_entity_poly.type
_entity_poly.pdbx_seq_one_letter_code
_entity_poly.pdbx_strand_id
1 'polypeptide(L)'
;MVAGIVWVVLLSGSPVVAQLPSGPPVVAQQTAPAARTGEVGQAEKRARCRELGIQVGILPTGQWNAITDVPGVKVGHQTIWRGDSIRTGVTVIVPHDGNLYREKVPAAVYCGNAFGKLAGSTQIAELGTLDTPIALTNTLSIAACMQGLIRHTLAQPGNETVGSVNAVVGETYDGYLNDIRGMHVTPEDTLSAIAAAASGPVAEGSVGAGTGTSCFGFKGGIGTSSRRIPHDLGGYTVGVLVQSNYGGVLTVNGAPVGRELGDFSMSEYTTAPGGDGSCMIVVATNAPLSPHALERLAKRAVLGLGRTGSVMQNGSGDYVIAFSTAYRITDHHRVLDPPVATVARRAMNPLFLATVEATEEAVYNSLFQATSVTGTDGHRRQAIPLDRVVEICRRYGVLNLQDRLPGVRQPASSPAVDPEKFKAALIAYIDAHRGGFIGRRDSEDLKNKPMVRLVPSEPEGKYTLGEFTIVPGKMRFSAWYGMRGPEPYLYEGTFTRLPDGSLQVGEVNLTRFHVLRQPEGPANESQPSR
;
A
#
# COMPACT_ATOMS: atom_id res chain seq x y z
N MET A 1 -37.91 -39.28 32.83
CA MET A 1 -38.69 -38.03 32.79
C MET A 1 -38.72 -37.44 34.19
N VAL A 2 -37.88 -36.44 34.46
CA VAL A 2 -37.92 -35.65 35.68
C VAL A 2 -37.75 -34.19 35.24
N ALA A 3 -38.74 -33.37 35.57
CA ALA A 3 -38.84 -31.97 35.22
C ALA A 3 -37.93 -31.12 36.14
N GLY A 4 -37.24 -30.15 35.56
CA GLY A 4 -36.45 -29.12 36.26
C GLY A 4 -37.00 -27.74 35.90
N ILE A 5 -37.38 -27.00 36.94
CA ILE A 5 -38.08 -25.71 36.93
C ILE A 5 -37.11 -24.55 36.66
N VAL A 6 -37.51 -23.59 35.82
CA VAL A 6 -36.83 -22.31 35.57
C VAL A 6 -37.55 -21.21 36.37
N TRP A 7 -36.78 -20.39 37.11
CA TRP A 7 -37.28 -19.19 37.78
C TRP A 7 -37.19 -17.98 36.87
N VAL A 8 -38.30 -17.26 36.69
CA VAL A 8 -38.36 -15.91 36.12
C VAL A 8 -38.84 -14.98 37.24
N VAL A 9 -38.01 -14.00 37.60
CA VAL A 9 -38.36 -12.93 38.55
C VAL A 9 -38.84 -11.73 37.75
N LEU A 10 -40.14 -11.43 37.85
CA LEU A 10 -40.75 -10.18 37.41
C LEU A 10 -40.92 -9.28 38.65
N LEU A 11 -40.31 -8.10 38.63
CA LEU A 11 -40.54 -7.06 39.63
C LEU A 11 -41.56 -6.05 39.08
N SER A 12 -42.70 -5.97 39.78
CA SER A 12 -43.79 -5.02 39.57
C SER A 12 -43.55 -3.72 40.35
N GLY A 13 -43.77 -2.57 39.72
CA GLY A 13 -43.85 -1.26 40.36
C GLY A 13 -44.79 -0.32 39.59
N SER A 14 -45.77 0.24 40.30
CA SER A 14 -46.94 1.02 39.84
C SER A 14 -46.63 2.38 39.18
N PRO A 15 -47.58 2.99 38.44
CA PRO A 15 -47.36 4.24 37.70
C PRO A 15 -47.53 5.48 38.59
N VAL A 16 -46.69 6.50 38.37
CA VAL A 16 -46.88 7.85 38.92
C VAL A 16 -47.23 8.79 37.78
N VAL A 17 -48.39 9.44 37.90
CA VAL A 17 -48.87 10.53 37.04
C VAL A 17 -48.38 11.86 37.64
N ALA A 18 -47.77 12.72 36.82
CA ALA A 18 -47.62 14.15 37.13
C ALA A 18 -47.67 14.99 35.85
N GLN A 19 -48.34 16.14 35.97
CA GLN A 19 -48.91 17.00 34.94
C GLN A 19 -47.89 17.79 34.09
N LEU A 20 -48.25 18.00 32.82
CA LEU A 20 -47.61 18.95 31.90
C LEU A 20 -48.08 20.39 32.17
N PRO A 21 -47.17 21.38 32.22
CA PRO A 21 -47.53 22.78 32.05
C PRO A 21 -47.51 23.18 30.57
N SER A 22 -48.54 23.95 30.22
CA SER A 22 -48.83 24.60 28.95
C SER A 22 -47.97 25.85 28.67
N GLY A 23 -47.58 26.03 27.41
CA GLY A 23 -47.30 27.34 26.80
C GLY A 23 -45.82 27.65 26.51
N PRO A 24 -45.48 28.24 25.33
CA PRO A 24 -44.09 28.55 24.98
C PRO A 24 -43.67 29.91 25.57
N PRO A 25 -42.40 30.09 25.98
CA PRO A 25 -41.85 31.42 26.19
C PRO A 25 -41.37 32.03 24.87
N VAL A 26 -41.76 33.29 24.66
CA VAL A 26 -41.28 34.19 23.61
C VAL A 26 -39.79 34.47 23.83
N VAL A 27 -38.95 34.15 22.83
CA VAL A 27 -37.52 34.46 22.84
C VAL A 27 -37.30 35.83 22.19
N ALA A 28 -36.77 36.77 22.98
CA ALA A 28 -36.26 38.04 22.47
C ALA A 28 -35.00 37.79 21.63
N GLN A 29 -34.98 38.35 20.41
CA GLN A 29 -33.82 38.36 19.54
C GLN A 29 -32.70 39.19 20.18
N GLN A 30 -31.66 38.52 20.68
CA GLN A 30 -30.34 39.13 20.84
C GLN A 30 -29.52 38.83 19.59
N THR A 31 -29.07 39.89 18.93
CA THR A 31 -28.19 39.90 17.78
C THR A 31 -26.86 39.24 18.13
N ALA A 32 -26.53 38.15 17.44
CA ALA A 32 -25.24 37.48 17.54
C ALA A 32 -24.11 38.42 17.07
N PRO A 33 -22.96 38.51 17.77
CA PRO A 33 -21.78 39.13 17.21
C PRO A 33 -21.28 38.29 16.03
N ALA A 34 -20.87 38.98 14.97
CA ALA A 34 -20.37 38.41 13.73
C ALA A 34 -19.34 37.30 13.98
N ALA A 35 -19.52 36.19 13.25
CA ALA A 35 -18.61 35.07 13.19
C ALA A 35 -17.18 35.57 12.96
N ARG A 36 -16.31 35.42 13.95
CA ARG A 36 -14.87 35.42 13.70
C ARG A 36 -14.62 34.13 12.92
N THR A 37 -14.38 34.29 11.63
CA THR A 37 -13.74 33.29 10.78
C THR A 37 -12.56 32.72 11.56
N GLY A 38 -12.68 31.46 11.99
CA GLY A 38 -11.60 30.77 12.68
C GLY A 38 -10.33 30.88 11.86
N GLU A 39 -9.25 31.32 12.50
CA GLU A 39 -7.92 31.27 11.94
C GLU A 39 -7.67 29.84 11.44
N VAL A 40 -7.51 29.71 10.12
CA VAL A 40 -6.90 28.52 9.54
C VAL A 40 -5.48 28.50 10.09
N GLY A 41 -5.26 27.71 11.15
CA GLY A 41 -3.94 27.50 11.73
C GLY A 41 -2.97 27.17 10.61
N GLN A 42 -1.79 27.79 10.63
CA GLN A 42 -0.69 27.42 9.74
C GLN A 42 -0.61 25.89 9.66
N ALA A 43 -0.66 25.34 8.45
CA ALA A 43 -0.57 23.91 8.25
C ALA A 43 0.64 23.38 9.04
N GLU A 44 0.40 22.55 10.07
CA GLU A 44 1.46 21.97 10.88
C GLU A 44 2.45 21.29 9.93
N LYS A 45 3.69 21.78 9.86
CA LYS A 45 4.70 21.20 8.97
C LYS A 45 5.01 19.78 9.45
N ARG A 46 4.53 18.78 8.72
CA ARG A 46 4.80 17.36 8.96
C ARG A 46 5.87 16.85 8.00
N ALA A 47 6.50 15.73 8.37
CA ALA A 47 7.54 15.10 7.59
C ALA A 47 7.56 13.59 7.86
N ARG A 48 7.98 12.79 6.88
CA ARG A 48 8.23 11.37 7.09
C ARG A 48 9.51 11.16 7.90
N CYS A 49 9.65 10.03 8.58
CA CYS A 49 10.81 9.80 9.46
C CYS A 49 12.16 9.92 8.73
N ARG A 50 12.25 9.43 7.49
CA ARG A 50 13.47 9.52 6.67
C ARG A 50 13.86 10.95 6.31
N GLU A 51 12.89 11.83 6.10
CA GLU A 51 13.11 13.26 5.81
C GLU A 51 13.74 13.99 7.00
N LEU A 52 13.56 13.43 8.21
CA LEU A 52 14.13 13.91 9.46
C LEU A 52 15.48 13.25 9.81
N GLY A 53 16.02 12.42 8.90
CA GLY A 53 17.25 11.66 9.13
C GLY A 53 17.07 10.41 9.98
N ILE A 54 15.84 10.00 10.27
CA ILE A 54 15.53 8.75 10.99
C ILE A 54 15.35 7.66 9.94
N GLN A 55 16.41 6.89 9.68
CA GLN A 55 16.38 5.76 8.74
C GLN A 55 16.27 4.45 9.50
N VAL A 56 15.21 3.69 9.24
CA VAL A 56 14.94 2.40 9.89
C VAL A 56 15.60 1.27 9.13
N GLY A 57 16.38 0.45 9.83
CA GLY A 57 16.97 -0.76 9.26
C GLY A 57 17.93 -0.49 8.11
N ILE A 58 18.35 -1.54 7.38
CA ILE A 58 19.46 -1.51 6.40
C ILE A 58 19.01 -1.66 4.95
N LEU A 59 17.77 -2.07 4.70
CA LEU A 59 17.30 -2.32 3.34
C LEU A 59 16.86 -1.02 2.66
N PRO A 60 17.12 -0.85 1.34
CA PRO A 60 16.63 0.30 0.60
C PRO A 60 15.11 0.25 0.48
N THR A 61 14.47 1.42 0.40
CA THR A 61 13.02 1.52 0.16
C THR A 61 12.69 1.32 -1.31
N GLY A 62 11.40 1.13 -1.62
CA GLY A 62 10.85 1.38 -2.96
C GLY A 62 10.87 2.88 -3.32
N GLN A 63 10.31 3.21 -4.48
CA GLN A 63 10.30 4.58 -5.00
C GLN A 63 9.47 5.52 -4.11
N TRP A 64 8.30 5.06 -3.70
CA TRP A 64 7.37 5.83 -2.89
C TRP A 64 7.58 5.61 -1.39
N ASN A 65 8.36 4.59 -1.04
CA ASN A 65 8.47 4.07 0.30
C ASN A 65 7.07 3.86 0.88
N ALA A 66 6.26 3.07 0.17
CA ALA A 66 4.86 2.84 0.47
C ALA A 66 4.44 1.44 0.01
N ILE A 67 3.31 0.93 0.53
CA ILE A 67 2.80 -0.41 0.16
C ILE A 67 2.54 -0.55 -1.35
N THR A 68 2.23 0.56 -2.01
CA THR A 68 2.03 0.72 -3.46
C THR A 68 3.30 0.55 -4.29
N ASP A 69 4.49 0.45 -3.68
CA ASP A 69 5.72 0.02 -4.37
C ASP A 69 5.65 -1.47 -4.79
N VAL A 70 4.72 -2.24 -4.24
CA VAL A 70 4.41 -3.58 -4.73
C VAL A 70 3.56 -3.44 -6.00
N PRO A 71 4.03 -3.94 -7.17
CA PRO A 71 3.33 -3.75 -8.43
C PRO A 71 1.87 -4.21 -8.38
N GLY A 72 0.98 -3.37 -8.91
CA GLY A 72 -0.47 -3.59 -8.95
C GLY A 72 -1.22 -3.15 -7.69
N VAL A 73 -0.54 -2.95 -6.56
CA VAL A 73 -1.20 -2.53 -5.31
C VAL A 73 -1.59 -1.06 -5.39
N LYS A 74 -2.83 -0.76 -4.99
CA LYS A 74 -3.38 0.59 -4.86
C LYS A 74 -3.94 0.83 -3.46
N VAL A 75 -3.92 2.08 -3.03
CA VAL A 75 -4.52 2.52 -1.77
C VAL A 75 -5.45 3.69 -2.04
N GLY A 76 -6.64 3.66 -1.42
CA GLY A 76 -7.59 4.75 -1.46
C GLY A 76 -8.12 5.08 -0.07
N HIS A 77 -8.44 6.37 0.15
CA HIS A 77 -8.97 6.85 1.42
C HIS A 77 -10.30 7.56 1.21
N GLN A 78 -11.20 7.39 2.17
CA GLN A 78 -12.35 8.24 2.37
C GLN A 78 -12.26 8.80 3.79
N THR A 79 -11.91 10.08 3.92
CA THR A 79 -11.79 10.77 5.20
C THR A 79 -13.12 11.45 5.54
N ILE A 80 -13.70 11.12 6.69
CA ILE A 80 -14.97 11.68 7.15
C ILE A 80 -14.68 12.62 8.32
N TRP A 81 -14.84 13.92 8.03
CA TRP A 81 -14.67 14.99 9.00
C TRP A 81 -15.91 15.89 8.97
N ARG A 82 -16.76 15.80 9.99
CA ARG A 82 -18.03 16.55 10.05
C ARG A 82 -18.28 17.10 11.45
N GLY A 83 -18.69 18.36 11.52
CA GLY A 83 -18.92 19.06 12.80
C GLY A 83 -17.73 18.95 13.75
N ASP A 84 -18.01 18.91 15.05
CA ASP A 84 -16.97 18.85 16.09
C ASP A 84 -16.66 17.42 16.57
N SER A 85 -17.52 16.44 16.27
CA SER A 85 -17.45 15.10 16.87
C SER A 85 -17.15 13.95 15.89
N ILE A 86 -17.27 14.14 14.58
CA ILE A 86 -17.11 13.04 13.61
C ILE A 86 -15.71 13.10 13.00
N ARG A 87 -14.86 12.12 13.35
CA ARG A 87 -13.44 12.02 12.96
C ARG A 87 -13.11 10.58 12.59
N THR A 88 -13.58 10.09 11.45
CA THR A 88 -13.43 8.68 11.07
C THR A 88 -13.23 8.52 9.57
N GLY A 89 -13.30 7.29 9.05
CA GLY A 89 -13.27 7.05 7.63
C GLY A 89 -12.97 5.61 7.25
N VAL A 90 -12.61 5.44 5.98
CA VAL A 90 -12.28 4.15 5.38
C VAL A 90 -10.96 4.26 4.64
N THR A 91 -10.15 3.20 4.71
CA THR A 91 -8.97 3.02 3.86
C THR A 91 -9.06 1.69 3.18
N VAL A 92 -8.90 1.67 1.86
CA VAL A 92 -8.98 0.46 1.07
C VAL A 92 -7.63 0.16 0.44
N ILE A 93 -7.23 -1.11 0.50
CA ILE A 93 -6.07 -1.64 -0.18
C ILE A 93 -6.56 -2.61 -1.25
N VAL A 94 -6.23 -2.31 -2.51
CA VAL A 94 -6.62 -3.11 -3.68
C VAL A 94 -5.38 -3.86 -4.19
N PRO A 95 -5.34 -5.20 -4.13
CA PRO A 95 -4.17 -5.97 -4.58
C PRO A 95 -3.88 -5.88 -6.09
N HIS A 96 -4.90 -5.66 -6.93
CA HIS A 96 -4.79 -5.43 -8.38
C HIS A 96 -6.09 -4.91 -8.99
N ASP A 97 -6.00 -4.46 -10.24
CA ASP A 97 -7.11 -3.82 -11.00
C ASP A 97 -8.15 -4.78 -11.59
N GLY A 98 -7.91 -6.08 -11.46
CA GLY A 98 -8.79 -7.11 -12.01
C GLY A 98 -9.92 -7.47 -11.05
N ASN A 99 -10.71 -8.47 -11.45
CA ASN A 99 -11.79 -8.98 -10.61
C ASN A 99 -11.22 -9.95 -9.56
N LEU A 100 -10.95 -9.44 -8.35
CA LEU A 100 -10.38 -10.21 -7.23
C LEU A 100 -11.16 -11.49 -6.88
N TYR A 101 -12.47 -11.50 -7.09
CA TYR A 101 -13.27 -12.69 -6.83
C TYR A 101 -12.93 -13.81 -7.83
N ARG A 102 -12.64 -13.44 -9.08
CA ARG A 102 -12.31 -14.38 -10.16
C ARG A 102 -10.80 -14.66 -10.28
N GLU A 103 -9.97 -13.72 -9.87
CA GLU A 103 -8.51 -13.76 -9.94
C GLU A 103 -7.90 -13.50 -8.56
N LYS A 104 -8.18 -14.39 -7.61
CA LYS A 104 -7.79 -14.24 -6.20
C LYS A 104 -6.28 -14.15 -6.05
N VAL A 105 -5.82 -13.61 -4.93
CA VAL A 105 -4.39 -13.63 -4.55
C VAL A 105 -4.14 -14.53 -3.36
N PRO A 106 -2.96 -15.18 -3.26
CA PRO A 106 -2.59 -15.89 -2.04
C PRO A 106 -2.51 -14.91 -0.87
N ALA A 107 -3.08 -15.29 0.26
CA ALA A 107 -3.14 -14.48 1.46
C ALA A 107 -3.07 -15.31 2.74
N ALA A 108 -2.77 -14.63 3.85
CA ALA A 108 -2.80 -15.19 5.18
C ALA A 108 -3.12 -14.11 6.22
N VAL A 109 -3.64 -14.53 7.37
CA VAL A 109 -3.86 -13.68 8.53
C VAL A 109 -3.01 -14.19 9.69
N TYR A 110 -2.40 -13.27 10.44
CA TYR A 110 -1.81 -13.57 11.73
C TYR A 110 -2.46 -12.70 12.82
N CYS A 111 -2.88 -13.35 13.89
CA CYS A 111 -3.41 -12.69 15.08
C CYS A 111 -2.29 -12.54 16.10
N GLY A 112 -1.92 -11.29 16.39
CA GLY A 112 -1.00 -10.96 17.46
C GLY A 112 -1.71 -10.92 18.81
N ASN A 113 -2.70 -10.03 18.96
CA ASN A 113 -3.61 -9.98 20.09
C ASN A 113 -5.04 -9.76 19.57
N ALA A 114 -6.01 -10.47 20.13
CA ALA A 114 -7.32 -10.67 19.50
C ALA A 114 -8.44 -9.77 20.03
N PHE A 115 -8.14 -8.66 20.72
CA PHE A 115 -9.16 -7.74 21.23
C PHE A 115 -9.65 -6.76 20.15
N GLY A 116 -9.94 -7.28 18.97
CA GLY A 116 -10.45 -6.51 17.83
C GLY A 116 -11.23 -7.41 16.89
N LYS A 117 -11.84 -6.83 15.87
CA LYS A 117 -12.74 -7.53 14.95
C LYS A 117 -12.11 -7.52 13.55
N LEU A 118 -11.89 -8.70 13.00
CA LEU A 118 -11.39 -8.86 11.63
C LEU A 118 -12.33 -9.77 10.84
N ALA A 119 -13.23 -9.15 10.07
CA ALA A 119 -14.15 -9.86 9.20
C ALA A 119 -13.41 -10.54 8.05
N GLY A 120 -13.87 -11.73 7.67
CA GLY A 120 -13.36 -12.52 6.56
C GLY A 120 -12.05 -13.31 6.81
N SER A 121 -11.50 -13.21 8.02
CA SER A 121 -10.24 -13.88 8.40
C SER A 121 -10.30 -15.40 8.38
N THR A 122 -11.42 -16.00 8.78
CA THR A 122 -11.56 -17.46 8.88
C THR A 122 -11.49 -18.14 7.51
N GLN A 123 -12.10 -17.55 6.47
CA GLN A 123 -12.00 -18.08 5.11
C GLN A 123 -10.60 -17.86 4.51
N ILE A 124 -9.90 -16.76 4.87
CA ILE A 124 -8.48 -16.63 4.49
C ILE A 124 -7.65 -17.74 5.15
N ALA A 125 -7.90 -18.06 6.42
CA ALA A 125 -7.17 -19.11 7.13
C ALA A 125 -7.42 -20.50 6.51
N GLU A 126 -8.65 -20.76 6.06
CA GLU A 126 -9.05 -22.03 5.45
C GLU A 126 -8.53 -22.17 4.01
N LEU A 127 -8.76 -21.16 3.16
CA LEU A 127 -8.51 -21.25 1.72
C LEU A 127 -7.16 -20.65 1.31
N GLY A 128 -6.56 -19.81 2.15
CA GLY A 128 -5.31 -19.13 1.84
C GLY A 128 -5.43 -18.09 0.71
N THR A 129 -6.62 -17.54 0.48
CA THR A 129 -6.88 -16.57 -0.60
C THR A 129 -7.55 -15.30 -0.10
N LEU A 130 -7.33 -14.21 -0.85
CA LEU A 130 -8.02 -12.94 -0.70
C LEU A 130 -8.83 -12.65 -1.96
N ASP A 131 -10.13 -12.44 -1.77
CA ASP A 131 -11.13 -12.47 -2.83
C ASP A 131 -11.84 -11.11 -3.00
N THR A 132 -11.51 -10.13 -2.16
CA THR A 132 -12.00 -8.75 -2.18
C THR A 132 -10.85 -7.79 -1.90
N PRO A 133 -10.99 -6.48 -2.18
CA PRO A 133 -10.14 -5.48 -1.54
C PRO A 133 -10.19 -5.61 -0.01
N ILE A 134 -9.16 -5.13 0.67
CA ILE A 134 -9.13 -5.03 2.13
C ILE A 134 -9.64 -3.65 2.51
N ALA A 135 -10.66 -3.55 3.36
CA ALA A 135 -11.07 -2.29 3.96
C ALA A 135 -10.62 -2.20 5.42
N LEU A 136 -10.14 -1.04 5.83
CA LEU A 136 -9.86 -0.69 7.22
C LEU A 136 -10.78 0.46 7.62
N THR A 137 -11.29 0.44 8.86
CA THR A 137 -12.22 1.46 9.39
C THR A 137 -12.22 1.49 10.94
N ASN A 138 -13.26 2.04 11.56
CA ASN A 138 -13.48 1.99 13.01
C ASN A 138 -14.26 0.74 13.46
N THR A 139 -14.19 0.40 14.74
CA THR A 139 -14.77 -0.84 15.31
C THR A 139 -16.24 -1.07 14.97
N LEU A 140 -17.07 -0.03 15.04
CA LEU A 140 -18.53 -0.16 14.87
C LEU A 140 -18.97 0.02 13.40
N SER A 141 -18.03 0.22 12.49
CA SER A 141 -18.29 0.41 11.05
C SER A 141 -17.85 -0.76 10.16
N ILE A 142 -17.42 -1.89 10.76
CA ILE A 142 -17.09 -3.11 10.00
C ILE A 142 -18.26 -3.52 9.09
N ALA A 143 -19.48 -3.56 9.62
CA ALA A 143 -20.64 -4.04 8.87
C ALA A 143 -20.92 -3.18 7.62
N ALA A 144 -20.80 -1.85 7.74
CA ALA A 144 -20.96 -0.92 6.62
C ALA A 144 -19.88 -1.16 5.55
N CYS A 145 -18.63 -1.34 5.96
CA CYS A 145 -17.53 -1.62 5.03
C CYS A 145 -17.67 -3.00 4.37
N MET A 146 -18.11 -4.02 5.11
CA MET A 146 -18.41 -5.33 4.54
C MET A 146 -19.48 -5.21 3.46
N GLN A 147 -20.57 -4.50 3.74
CA GLN A 147 -21.62 -4.27 2.76
C GLN A 147 -21.09 -3.54 1.52
N GLY A 148 -20.22 -2.53 1.69
CA GLY A 148 -19.56 -1.83 0.59
C GLY A 148 -18.71 -2.76 -0.28
N LEU A 149 -17.86 -3.60 0.33
CA LEU A 149 -17.03 -4.57 -0.39
C LEU A 149 -17.87 -5.64 -1.11
N ILE A 150 -18.94 -6.13 -0.47
CA ILE A 150 -19.88 -7.09 -1.08
C ILE A 150 -20.54 -6.46 -2.30
N ARG A 151 -21.10 -5.25 -2.17
CA ARG A 151 -21.72 -4.53 -3.29
C ARG A 151 -20.74 -4.29 -4.44
N HIS A 152 -19.52 -3.85 -4.12
CA HIS A 152 -18.46 -3.66 -5.11
C HIS A 152 -18.19 -4.97 -5.87
N THR A 153 -18.01 -6.07 -5.15
CA THR A 153 -17.66 -7.36 -5.74
C THR A 153 -18.79 -7.90 -6.62
N LEU A 154 -20.03 -7.90 -6.14
CA LEU A 154 -21.18 -8.40 -6.89
C LEU A 154 -21.51 -7.57 -8.14
N ALA A 155 -21.16 -6.28 -8.15
CA ALA A 155 -21.39 -5.41 -9.30
C ALA A 155 -20.35 -5.58 -10.43
N GLN A 156 -19.25 -6.30 -10.19
CA GLN A 156 -18.21 -6.47 -11.21
C GLN A 156 -18.64 -7.45 -12.32
N PRO A 157 -18.29 -7.16 -13.59
CA PRO A 157 -18.53 -8.09 -14.69
C PRO A 157 -17.95 -9.47 -14.42
N GLY A 158 -18.73 -10.49 -14.76
CA GLY A 158 -18.37 -11.87 -14.52
C GLY A 158 -18.76 -12.38 -13.14
N ASN A 159 -19.41 -11.59 -12.26
CA ASN A 159 -19.88 -12.05 -10.94
C ASN A 159 -21.41 -12.26 -10.86
N GLU A 160 -22.09 -12.40 -12.00
CA GLU A 160 -23.56 -12.47 -12.09
C GLU A 160 -24.15 -13.69 -11.36
N THR A 161 -23.36 -14.76 -11.21
CA THR A 161 -23.77 -16.03 -10.55
C THR A 161 -23.21 -16.20 -9.14
N VAL A 162 -22.53 -15.20 -8.59
CA VAL A 162 -21.87 -15.29 -7.28
C VAL A 162 -22.90 -15.31 -6.15
N GLY A 163 -22.90 -16.40 -5.36
CA GLY A 163 -23.85 -16.60 -4.25
C GLY A 163 -23.39 -16.06 -2.88
N SER A 164 -22.09 -15.89 -2.66
CA SER A 164 -21.53 -15.36 -1.41
C SER A 164 -20.18 -14.66 -1.66
N VAL A 165 -19.84 -13.71 -0.80
CA VAL A 165 -18.60 -12.92 -0.88
C VAL A 165 -17.95 -12.85 0.50
N ASN A 166 -16.67 -13.22 0.58
CA ASN A 166 -15.87 -13.07 1.79
C ASN A 166 -15.24 -11.69 1.87
N ALA A 167 -15.98 -10.72 2.42
CA ALA A 167 -15.47 -9.35 2.59
C ALA A 167 -14.47 -9.25 3.75
N VAL A 168 -13.28 -8.73 3.45
CA VAL A 168 -12.17 -8.61 4.41
C VAL A 168 -12.10 -7.19 4.97
N VAL A 169 -12.46 -7.06 6.26
CA VAL A 169 -12.52 -5.75 6.92
C VAL A 169 -11.87 -5.80 8.30
N GLY A 170 -10.84 -4.98 8.49
CA GLY A 170 -10.18 -4.76 9.78
C GLY A 170 -10.55 -3.42 10.40
N GLU A 171 -10.27 -3.25 11.68
CA GLU A 171 -10.62 -2.02 12.40
C GLU A 171 -9.64 -1.63 13.52
N THR A 172 -9.75 -0.38 13.94
CA THR A 172 -9.30 0.04 15.27
C THR A 172 -10.35 0.94 15.92
N TYR A 173 -10.33 1.06 17.24
CA TYR A 173 -11.27 1.90 17.98
C TYR A 173 -10.91 3.41 17.99
N ASP A 174 -11.72 4.26 17.33
CA ASP A 174 -11.49 5.72 17.26
C ASP A 174 -12.39 6.56 18.19
N GLY A 175 -13.10 5.91 19.12
CA GLY A 175 -14.13 6.56 19.96
C GLY A 175 -13.63 7.64 20.93
N TYR A 176 -12.32 7.83 21.09
CA TYR A 176 -11.77 8.95 21.85
C TYR A 176 -11.93 10.29 21.11
N LEU A 177 -11.78 10.29 19.78
CA LEU A 177 -11.92 11.50 18.95
C LEU A 177 -13.18 11.49 18.09
N ASN A 178 -13.80 10.34 17.90
CA ASN A 178 -14.94 10.16 17.03
C ASN A 178 -16.20 9.80 17.83
N ASP A 179 -17.36 10.31 17.42
CA ASP A 179 -18.66 9.73 17.78
C ASP A 179 -18.84 8.36 17.11
N ILE A 180 -18.14 7.36 17.64
CA ILE A 180 -18.14 6.00 17.10
C ILE A 180 -19.53 5.34 17.21
N ARG A 181 -20.32 5.75 18.22
CA ARG A 181 -21.66 5.21 18.47
C ARG A 181 -22.67 5.67 17.43
N GLY A 182 -22.45 6.83 16.81
CA GLY A 182 -23.26 7.30 15.70
C GLY A 182 -23.10 6.51 14.40
N MET A 183 -22.08 5.62 14.29
CA MET A 183 -21.86 4.74 13.13
C MET A 183 -21.92 5.49 11.78
N HIS A 184 -21.14 6.58 11.68
CA HIS A 184 -21.23 7.55 10.58
C HIS A 184 -20.66 7.10 9.23
N VAL A 185 -19.99 5.94 9.18
CA VAL A 185 -19.47 5.35 7.92
C VAL A 185 -20.59 4.60 7.23
N THR A 186 -20.78 4.84 5.94
CA THR A 186 -21.75 4.12 5.11
C THR A 186 -21.08 3.16 4.12
N PRO A 187 -21.82 2.23 3.49
CA PRO A 187 -21.27 1.42 2.40
C PRO A 187 -20.70 2.25 1.24
N GLU A 188 -21.30 3.41 0.98
CA GLU A 188 -20.88 4.34 -0.08
C GLU A 188 -19.51 4.97 0.21
N ASP A 189 -19.16 5.17 1.49
CA ASP A 189 -17.82 5.62 1.86
C ASP A 189 -16.75 4.58 1.47
N THR A 190 -17.08 3.29 1.58
CA THR A 190 -16.18 2.20 1.14
C THR A 190 -16.05 2.17 -0.37
N LEU A 191 -17.16 2.33 -1.10
CA LEU A 191 -17.14 2.43 -2.56
C LEU A 191 -16.33 3.65 -3.04
N SER A 192 -16.45 4.77 -2.33
CA SER A 192 -15.68 5.98 -2.60
C SER A 192 -14.19 5.77 -2.37
N ALA A 193 -13.81 5.09 -1.29
CA ALA A 193 -12.42 4.73 -1.03
C ALA A 193 -11.85 3.77 -2.08
N ILE A 194 -12.64 2.80 -2.59
CA ILE A 194 -12.23 1.94 -3.71
C ILE A 194 -12.02 2.77 -4.98
N ALA A 195 -12.96 3.66 -5.31
CA ALA A 195 -12.88 4.50 -6.50
C ALA A 195 -11.68 5.47 -6.46
N ALA A 196 -11.30 5.93 -5.26
CA ALA A 196 -10.13 6.77 -5.04
C ALA A 196 -8.80 6.00 -5.01
N ALA A 197 -8.82 4.66 -5.09
CA ALA A 197 -7.62 3.85 -4.95
C ALA A 197 -6.65 4.06 -6.12
N ALA A 198 -5.42 4.46 -5.79
CA ALA A 198 -4.35 4.70 -6.76
C ALA A 198 -3.03 4.06 -6.32
N SER A 199 -2.14 3.83 -7.29
CA SER A 199 -0.73 3.52 -7.02
C SER A 199 0.04 4.83 -6.80
N GLY A 200 1.33 4.76 -6.49
CA GLY A 200 2.16 5.93 -6.22
C GLY A 200 2.18 6.33 -4.74
N PRO A 201 2.45 7.61 -4.40
CA PRO A 201 2.44 8.09 -3.02
C PRO A 201 1.11 7.83 -2.31
N VAL A 202 1.18 7.52 -1.01
CA VAL A 202 0.00 7.27 -0.16
C VAL A 202 -0.08 8.37 0.89
N ALA A 203 -1.27 8.92 1.12
CA ALA A 203 -1.48 9.88 2.19
C ALA A 203 -1.39 9.19 3.56
N GLU A 204 -0.73 9.83 4.52
CA GLU A 204 -0.43 9.28 5.84
C GLU A 204 -0.97 10.23 6.94
N GLY A 205 -0.96 9.76 8.19
CA GLY A 205 -1.45 10.50 9.35
C GLY A 205 -2.97 10.47 9.49
N SER A 206 -3.56 11.64 9.70
CA SER A 206 -4.98 11.83 10.06
C SER A 206 -5.94 11.71 8.87
N VAL A 207 -5.85 10.63 8.09
CA VAL A 207 -6.65 10.39 6.87
C VAL A 207 -7.33 9.02 6.89
N GLY A 208 -8.40 8.86 6.11
CA GLY A 208 -9.10 7.60 5.92
C GLY A 208 -9.51 6.98 7.25
N ALA A 209 -9.13 5.72 7.46
CA ALA A 209 -9.42 5.00 8.70
C ALA A 209 -8.55 5.45 9.89
N GLY A 210 -7.46 6.17 9.62
CA GLY A 210 -6.58 6.76 10.64
C GLY A 210 -7.11 8.08 11.24
N THR A 211 -8.18 8.66 10.68
CA THR A 211 -8.66 10.02 11.02
C THR A 211 -8.82 10.24 12.52
N GLY A 212 -9.50 9.36 13.25
CA GLY A 212 -9.76 9.49 14.70
C GLY A 212 -8.85 8.67 15.62
N THR A 213 -7.76 8.09 15.09
CA THR A 213 -6.90 7.19 15.87
C THR A 213 -5.89 7.91 16.76
N SER A 214 -5.45 7.25 17.84
CA SER A 214 -4.45 7.73 18.82
C SER A 214 -3.32 6.71 18.96
N CYS A 215 -2.06 7.15 19.01
CA CYS A 215 -0.92 6.23 19.16
C CYS A 215 0.12 6.81 20.11
N PHE A 216 0.54 6.02 21.12
CA PHE A 216 1.44 6.41 22.20
C PHE A 216 1.06 7.73 22.90
N GLY A 217 -0.24 7.97 23.15
CA GLY A 217 -0.72 9.22 23.77
C GLY A 217 -0.87 10.41 22.79
N PHE A 218 -0.17 10.36 21.65
CA PHE A 218 -0.26 11.33 20.57
C PHE A 218 -1.33 10.95 19.54
N LYS A 219 -1.51 11.80 18.53
CA LYS A 219 -2.31 11.48 17.35
C LYS A 219 -1.64 10.36 16.55
N GLY A 220 -2.40 9.29 16.27
CA GLY A 220 -2.01 8.20 15.36
C GLY A 220 -2.54 8.40 13.94
N GLY A 221 -2.49 7.36 13.12
CA GLY A 221 -3.05 7.45 11.78
C GLY A 221 -2.78 6.27 10.86
N ILE A 222 -2.91 6.54 9.57
CA ILE A 222 -2.37 5.68 8.51
C ILE A 222 -0.87 5.94 8.39
N GLY A 223 -0.08 4.88 8.26
CA GLY A 223 1.31 5.00 7.88
C GLY A 223 1.70 3.88 6.94
N THR A 224 2.71 4.12 6.11
CA THR A 224 3.18 3.12 5.16
C THR A 224 4.69 3.20 4.99
N SER A 225 5.29 2.09 4.57
CA SER A 225 6.67 2.07 4.11
C SER A 225 6.91 0.84 3.22
N SER A 226 8.06 0.76 2.59
CA SER A 226 8.46 -0.43 1.81
C SER A 226 9.94 -0.71 1.90
N ARG A 227 10.33 -1.94 1.53
CA ARG A 227 11.70 -2.38 1.35
C ARG A 227 11.86 -3.15 0.05
N ARG A 228 12.96 -2.90 -0.66
CA ARG A 228 13.41 -3.71 -1.79
C ARG A 228 14.51 -4.65 -1.34
N ILE A 229 14.34 -5.92 -1.63
CA ILE A 229 15.35 -6.95 -1.45
C ILE A 229 16.39 -6.81 -2.57
N PRO A 230 17.69 -6.97 -2.28
CA PRO A 230 18.72 -6.99 -3.31
C PRO A 230 18.42 -8.00 -4.43
N HIS A 231 18.86 -7.69 -5.66
CA HIS A 231 18.57 -8.51 -6.84
C HIS A 231 19.09 -9.94 -6.69
N ASP A 232 20.29 -10.11 -6.14
CA ASP A 232 20.91 -11.42 -5.90
C ASP A 232 20.18 -12.27 -4.84
N LEU A 233 19.27 -11.65 -4.08
CA LEU A 233 18.42 -12.28 -3.07
C LEU A 233 16.95 -12.35 -3.53
N GLY A 234 16.66 -12.09 -4.81
CA GLY A 234 15.35 -12.24 -5.43
C GLY A 234 14.72 -10.94 -5.94
N GLY A 235 15.22 -9.77 -5.56
CA GLY A 235 14.76 -8.49 -6.11
C GLY A 235 13.33 -8.09 -5.76
N TYR A 236 12.69 -8.78 -4.81
CA TYR A 236 11.29 -8.55 -4.44
C TYR A 236 11.11 -7.28 -3.60
N THR A 237 9.89 -6.75 -3.62
CA THR A 237 9.45 -5.66 -2.74
C THR A 237 8.56 -6.23 -1.65
N VAL A 238 8.72 -5.73 -0.43
CA VAL A 238 7.76 -5.86 0.67
C VAL A 238 7.24 -4.47 1.00
N GLY A 239 5.94 -4.29 0.92
CA GLY A 239 5.23 -3.07 1.29
C GLY A 239 4.40 -3.29 2.54
N VAL A 240 4.31 -2.29 3.42
CA VAL A 240 3.51 -2.35 4.64
C VAL A 240 2.66 -1.10 4.76
N LEU A 241 1.39 -1.26 5.15
CA LEU A 241 0.49 -0.19 5.58
C LEU A 241 -0.05 -0.52 6.96
N VAL A 242 -0.08 0.47 7.84
CA VAL A 242 -0.61 0.35 9.20
C VAL A 242 -1.73 1.36 9.45
N GLN A 243 -2.69 0.97 10.27
CA GLN A 243 -3.59 1.87 10.98
C GLN A 243 -3.22 1.78 12.47
N SER A 244 -2.47 2.77 12.96
CA SER A 244 -1.88 2.75 14.30
C SER A 244 -2.81 3.39 15.32
N ASN A 245 -3.29 2.62 16.29
CA ASN A 245 -4.18 3.10 17.34
C ASN A 245 -3.86 2.50 18.72
N TYR A 246 -2.60 2.42 19.14
CA TYR A 246 -2.17 1.64 20.31
C TYR A 246 -1.22 2.42 21.24
N GLY A 247 -1.08 1.96 22.49
CA GLY A 247 -0.21 2.53 23.52
C GLY A 247 1.18 1.89 23.62
N GLY A 248 1.79 1.93 24.79
CA GLY A 248 3.15 1.44 25.05
C GLY A 248 4.16 2.56 25.35
N VAL A 249 5.44 2.30 25.07
CA VAL A 249 6.54 3.23 25.35
C VAL A 249 7.31 3.50 24.06
N LEU A 250 7.00 4.62 23.40
CA LEU A 250 7.56 4.93 22.07
C LEU A 250 9.09 4.86 22.06
N THR A 251 9.60 4.05 21.14
CA THR A 251 11.02 3.91 20.85
C THR A 251 11.27 4.21 19.38
N VAL A 252 12.27 5.03 19.07
CA VAL A 252 12.66 5.40 17.69
C VAL A 252 14.10 4.99 17.44
N ASN A 253 14.32 3.96 16.61
CA ASN A 253 15.67 3.39 16.38
C ASN A 253 16.42 3.06 17.68
N GLY A 254 15.71 2.66 18.73
CA GLY A 254 16.27 2.40 20.06
C GLY A 254 16.36 3.61 20.99
N ALA A 255 16.17 4.85 20.52
CA ALA A 255 16.12 6.02 21.39
C ALA A 255 14.80 6.04 22.20
N PRO A 256 14.86 6.35 23.51
CA PRO A 256 13.72 6.27 24.42
C PRO A 256 12.79 7.49 24.32
N VAL A 257 12.28 7.77 23.12
CA VAL A 257 11.53 8.99 22.78
C VAL A 257 10.30 9.19 23.68
N GLY A 258 9.50 8.14 23.92
CA GLY A 258 8.32 8.24 24.78
C GLY A 258 8.67 8.67 26.21
N ARG A 259 9.77 8.16 26.77
CA ARG A 259 10.24 8.54 28.11
C ARG A 259 10.75 9.98 28.17
N GLU A 260 11.48 10.40 27.16
CA GLU A 260 12.02 11.77 27.05
C GLU A 260 10.94 12.83 26.81
N LEU A 261 9.83 12.44 26.17
CA LEU A 261 8.65 13.28 26.01
C LEU A 261 7.71 13.26 27.24
N GLY A 262 7.90 12.31 28.15
CA GLY A 262 7.06 12.13 29.34
C GLY A 262 5.67 11.55 29.06
N ASP A 263 5.42 11.05 27.85
CA ASP A 263 4.13 10.47 27.43
C ASP A 263 4.32 8.99 27.08
N PHE A 264 4.05 8.12 28.06
CA PHE A 264 4.21 6.67 27.92
C PHE A 264 3.34 5.90 28.91
N SER A 265 2.98 4.67 28.54
CA SER A 265 2.16 3.80 29.38
C SER A 265 2.88 3.40 30.68
N MET A 266 2.13 3.29 31.77
CA MET A 266 2.64 2.93 33.11
C MET A 266 3.65 3.92 33.71
N SER A 267 3.64 5.19 33.28
CA SER A 267 4.39 6.25 33.95
C SER A 267 4.01 6.29 35.44
N GLU A 268 4.95 5.84 36.28
CA GLU A 268 4.81 5.68 37.73
C GLU A 268 3.52 4.94 38.18
N TYR A 269 3.13 3.92 37.39
CA TYR A 269 2.20 2.81 37.70
C TYR A 269 0.70 3.17 37.95
N THR A 270 0.33 4.42 37.64
CA THR A 270 -0.96 4.94 37.06
C THR A 270 -2.11 5.45 37.96
N THR A 271 -2.61 6.66 37.65
CA THR A 271 -4.01 7.12 37.85
C THR A 271 -4.69 7.52 36.52
N ALA A 272 -4.50 6.65 35.51
CA ALA A 272 -5.28 6.43 34.27
C ALA A 272 -5.34 7.51 33.15
N PRO A 273 -5.67 7.12 31.89
CA PRO A 273 -5.68 5.78 31.29
C PRO A 273 -4.63 5.66 30.15
N GLY A 274 -3.73 4.68 30.25
CA GLY A 274 -3.08 4.15 29.05
C GLY A 274 -4.16 3.47 28.22
N GLY A 275 -4.59 4.09 27.12
CA GLY A 275 -5.65 3.53 26.30
C GLY A 275 -5.26 2.17 25.77
N ASP A 276 -6.07 1.16 26.10
CA ASP A 276 -6.17 -0.05 25.30
C ASP A 276 -6.48 0.37 23.85
N GLY A 277 -5.72 -0.15 22.90
CA GLY A 277 -5.76 0.34 21.54
C GLY A 277 -5.17 -0.68 20.59
N SER A 278 -5.55 -0.62 19.32
CA SER A 278 -5.38 -1.68 18.30
C SER A 278 -4.42 -1.28 17.19
N CYS A 279 -3.90 -2.24 16.42
CA CYS A 279 -3.18 -1.95 15.19
C CYS A 279 -3.56 -2.95 14.08
N MET A 280 -4.06 -2.42 12.97
CA MET A 280 -4.20 -3.19 11.73
C MET A 280 -2.95 -3.02 10.89
N ILE A 281 -2.35 -4.14 10.48
CA ILE A 281 -1.17 -4.15 9.61
C ILE A 281 -1.49 -4.93 8.33
N VAL A 282 -1.22 -4.34 7.18
CA VAL A 282 -1.34 -5.00 5.88
C VAL A 282 0.05 -5.10 5.26
N VAL A 283 0.45 -6.31 4.89
CA VAL A 283 1.74 -6.62 4.24
C VAL A 283 1.47 -7.11 2.83
N ALA A 284 2.08 -6.44 1.84
CA ALA A 284 2.04 -6.85 0.45
C ALA A 284 3.45 -7.24 -0.03
N THR A 285 3.54 -8.19 -0.96
CA THR A 285 4.81 -8.49 -1.64
C THR A 285 4.56 -9.00 -3.06
N ASN A 286 5.54 -8.82 -3.95
CA ASN A 286 5.57 -9.49 -5.25
C ASN A 286 6.43 -10.77 -5.24
N ALA A 287 6.87 -11.24 -4.07
CA ALA A 287 7.53 -12.53 -3.94
C ALA A 287 6.51 -13.68 -4.09
N PRO A 288 6.79 -14.74 -4.87
CA PRO A 288 5.87 -15.87 -5.01
C PRO A 288 5.88 -16.71 -3.74
N LEU A 289 4.88 -16.49 -2.88
CA LEU A 289 4.76 -17.12 -1.56
C LEU A 289 3.46 -17.90 -1.46
N SER A 290 3.53 -19.09 -0.87
CA SER A 290 2.34 -19.85 -0.48
C SER A 290 1.64 -19.19 0.73
N PRO A 291 0.37 -19.50 0.99
CA PRO A 291 -0.37 -18.98 2.15
C PRO A 291 0.36 -19.21 3.48
N HIS A 292 0.91 -20.40 3.70
CA HIS A 292 1.72 -20.69 4.89
C HIS A 292 3.00 -19.83 4.98
N ALA A 293 3.66 -19.55 3.86
CA ALA A 293 4.83 -18.65 3.86
C ALA A 293 4.42 -17.19 4.12
N LEU A 294 3.26 -16.76 3.64
CA LEU A 294 2.67 -15.46 3.94
C LEU A 294 2.29 -15.32 5.41
N GLU A 295 1.77 -16.37 6.05
CA GLU A 295 1.49 -16.35 7.50
C GLU A 295 2.79 -16.18 8.30
N ARG A 296 3.87 -16.86 7.88
CA ARG A 296 5.20 -16.67 8.48
C ARG A 296 5.72 -15.24 8.28
N LEU A 297 5.46 -14.64 7.13
CA LEU A 297 5.78 -13.23 6.83
C LEU A 297 4.97 -12.30 7.74
N ALA A 298 3.67 -12.51 7.87
CA ALA A 298 2.76 -11.74 8.71
C ALA A 298 3.21 -11.71 10.17
N LYS A 299 3.70 -12.84 10.71
CA LYS A 299 4.29 -12.94 12.06
C LYS A 299 5.45 -11.96 12.29
N ARG A 300 6.17 -11.55 11.24
CA ARG A 300 7.30 -10.63 11.35
C ARG A 300 6.88 -9.17 11.49
N ALA A 301 5.69 -8.80 11.00
CA ALA A 301 5.20 -7.45 11.17
C ALA A 301 5.02 -7.10 12.66
N VAL A 302 4.57 -8.06 13.47
CA VAL A 302 4.44 -7.89 14.93
C VAL A 302 5.79 -7.63 15.60
N LEU A 303 6.91 -8.15 15.07
CA LEU A 303 8.24 -7.81 15.59
C LEU A 303 8.58 -6.34 15.30
N GLY A 304 8.23 -5.83 14.12
CA GLY A 304 8.40 -4.40 13.79
C GLY A 304 7.54 -3.51 14.69
N LEU A 305 6.30 -3.92 14.98
CA LEU A 305 5.42 -3.26 15.95
C LEU A 305 6.00 -3.30 17.38
N GLY A 306 6.64 -4.40 17.78
CA GLY A 306 7.31 -4.47 19.08
C GLY A 306 8.50 -3.51 19.20
N ARG A 307 9.25 -3.29 18.11
CA ARG A 307 10.42 -2.38 18.09
C ARG A 307 10.05 -0.91 18.27
N THR A 308 8.80 -0.53 18.01
CA THR A 308 8.31 0.82 18.25
C THR A 308 7.89 1.04 19.70
N GLY A 309 7.78 -0.03 20.50
CA GLY A 309 7.41 0.02 21.91
C GLY A 309 6.03 -0.55 22.26
N SER A 310 5.36 -1.21 21.31
CA SER A 310 4.12 -1.93 21.61
C SER A 310 4.38 -3.14 22.51
N VAL A 311 3.48 -3.36 23.46
CA VAL A 311 3.38 -4.60 24.23
C VAL A 311 2.11 -5.39 23.89
N MET A 312 1.34 -4.90 22.90
CA MET A 312 0.07 -5.51 22.46
C MET A 312 -0.88 -5.68 23.66
N GLN A 313 -1.23 -4.54 24.28
CA GLN A 313 -1.99 -4.46 25.53
C GLN A 313 -3.30 -5.24 25.47
N ASN A 314 -3.84 -5.63 26.63
CA ASN A 314 -5.00 -6.50 26.72
C ASN A 314 -6.17 -6.09 25.80
N GLY A 315 -6.55 -4.82 25.78
CA GLY A 315 -7.63 -4.33 24.92
C GLY A 315 -7.22 -3.98 23.48
N SER A 316 -6.09 -4.50 23.00
CA SER A 316 -5.59 -4.32 21.63
C SER A 316 -6.03 -5.42 20.65
N GLY A 317 -6.62 -5.02 19.53
CA GLY A 317 -6.72 -5.84 18.33
C GLY A 317 -5.51 -5.65 17.43
N ASP A 318 -4.49 -6.49 17.56
CA ASP A 318 -3.28 -6.46 16.74
C ASP A 318 -3.33 -7.58 15.70
N TYR A 319 -3.73 -7.23 14.47
CA TYR A 319 -3.88 -8.19 13.36
C TYR A 319 -2.99 -7.83 12.18
N VAL A 320 -2.52 -8.86 11.49
CA VAL A 320 -1.73 -8.73 10.27
C VAL A 320 -2.42 -9.49 9.13
N ILE A 321 -2.68 -8.82 8.02
CA ILE A 321 -3.12 -9.43 6.76
C ILE A 321 -1.94 -9.38 5.80
N ALA A 322 -1.47 -10.53 5.30
CA ALA A 322 -0.38 -10.60 4.33
C ALA A 322 -0.87 -11.21 3.02
N PHE A 323 -0.52 -10.61 1.88
CA PHE A 323 -0.83 -11.16 0.55
C PHE A 323 0.34 -11.01 -0.42
N SER A 324 0.34 -11.84 -1.47
CA SER A 324 1.30 -11.73 -2.58
C SER A 324 0.62 -11.44 -3.91
N THR A 325 1.19 -10.53 -4.70
CA THR A 325 0.73 -10.22 -6.06
C THR A 325 1.42 -11.05 -7.15
N ALA A 326 2.27 -12.01 -6.77
CA ALA A 326 3.13 -12.74 -7.70
C ALA A 326 2.37 -13.68 -8.65
N TYR A 327 1.20 -14.18 -8.24
CA TYR A 327 0.37 -15.07 -9.05
C TYR A 327 -1.11 -14.92 -8.67
N ARG A 328 -1.99 -15.35 -9.58
CA ARG A 328 -3.44 -15.38 -9.39
C ARG A 328 -3.92 -16.81 -9.15
N ILE A 329 -4.93 -16.96 -8.31
CA ILE A 329 -5.67 -18.20 -8.09
C ILE A 329 -7.03 -17.98 -8.74
N THR A 330 -7.15 -18.45 -9.98
CA THR A 330 -8.35 -18.20 -10.78
C THR A 330 -9.48 -19.13 -10.38
N ASP A 331 -10.72 -18.66 -10.43
CA ASP A 331 -11.89 -19.51 -10.28
C ASP A 331 -12.14 -20.26 -11.61
N HIS A 332 -11.90 -21.57 -11.63
CA HIS A 332 -12.00 -22.38 -12.85
C HIS A 332 -12.36 -23.83 -12.56
N HIS A 333 -13.05 -24.50 -13.49
CA HIS A 333 -13.51 -25.88 -13.36
C HIS A 333 -12.42 -26.94 -13.58
N ARG A 334 -11.13 -26.56 -13.55
CA ARG A 334 -10.05 -27.54 -13.71
C ARG A 334 -9.85 -28.32 -12.41
N VAL A 335 -9.44 -29.57 -12.56
CA VAL A 335 -9.11 -30.43 -11.41
C VAL A 335 -7.80 -29.99 -10.73
N LEU A 336 -6.88 -29.40 -11.49
CA LEU A 336 -5.57 -28.99 -11.01
C LEU A 336 -5.31 -27.51 -11.33
N ASP A 337 -4.79 -26.80 -10.35
CA ASP A 337 -4.18 -25.48 -10.55
C ASP A 337 -2.84 -25.60 -11.29
N PRO A 338 -2.44 -24.57 -12.05
CA PRO A 338 -1.10 -24.49 -12.60
C PRO A 338 -0.03 -24.52 -11.49
N PRO A 339 1.09 -25.23 -11.68
CA PRO A 339 2.16 -25.25 -10.69
C PRO A 339 2.79 -23.86 -10.55
N VAL A 340 2.96 -23.41 -9.31
CA VAL A 340 3.62 -22.14 -8.98
C VAL A 340 4.95 -22.42 -8.29
N ALA A 341 6.05 -21.95 -8.87
CA ALA A 341 7.34 -21.94 -8.21
C ALA A 341 7.33 -20.88 -7.09
N THR A 342 7.53 -21.30 -5.86
CA THR A 342 7.53 -20.40 -4.69
C THR A 342 8.93 -20.23 -4.11
N VAL A 343 9.13 -19.14 -3.37
CA VAL A 343 10.40 -18.85 -2.67
C VAL A 343 10.75 -20.01 -1.74
N ALA A 344 11.95 -20.55 -1.89
CA ALA A 344 12.43 -21.65 -1.09
C ALA A 344 12.46 -21.27 0.41
N ARG A 345 12.13 -22.22 1.30
CA ARG A 345 12.06 -21.98 2.75
C ARG A 345 13.32 -21.33 3.34
N ARG A 346 14.50 -21.68 2.82
CA ARG A 346 15.81 -21.14 3.27
C ARG A 346 16.06 -19.69 2.81
N ALA A 347 15.34 -19.21 1.80
CA ALA A 347 15.50 -17.88 1.22
C ALA A 347 14.51 -16.83 1.80
N MET A 348 13.77 -17.17 2.86
CA MET A 348 12.75 -16.28 3.44
C MET A 348 13.32 -15.15 4.32
N ASN A 349 14.56 -15.27 4.82
CA ASN A 349 15.10 -14.32 5.80
C ASN A 349 15.14 -12.86 5.29
N PRO A 350 15.52 -12.56 4.02
CA PRO A 350 15.44 -11.20 3.50
C PRO A 350 14.03 -10.62 3.51
N LEU A 351 13.01 -11.42 3.17
CA LEU A 351 11.60 -11.02 3.25
C LEU A 351 11.18 -10.75 4.69
N PHE A 352 11.62 -11.59 5.63
CA PHE A 352 11.33 -11.38 7.06
C PHE A 352 11.94 -10.08 7.57
N LEU A 353 13.21 -9.81 7.26
CA LEU A 353 13.87 -8.56 7.64
C LEU A 353 13.15 -7.36 7.02
N ALA A 354 12.84 -7.44 5.72
CA ALA A 354 12.10 -6.40 4.99
C ALA A 354 10.75 -6.09 5.66
N THR A 355 9.99 -7.09 6.10
CA THR A 355 8.75 -6.88 6.83
C THR A 355 8.96 -6.20 8.18
N VAL A 356 9.95 -6.62 8.98
CA VAL A 356 10.22 -5.99 10.29
C VAL A 356 10.54 -4.51 10.11
N GLU A 357 11.49 -4.19 9.21
CA GLU A 357 11.91 -2.81 8.97
C GLU A 357 10.79 -1.95 8.39
N ALA A 358 10.02 -2.52 7.46
CA ALA A 358 8.91 -1.79 6.85
C ALA A 358 7.77 -1.51 7.84
N THR A 359 7.46 -2.45 8.73
CA THR A 359 6.42 -2.23 9.76
C THR A 359 6.86 -1.18 10.77
N GLU A 360 8.09 -1.27 11.29
CA GLU A 360 8.64 -0.28 12.23
C GLU A 360 8.61 1.14 11.64
N GLU A 361 9.03 1.30 10.38
CA GLU A 361 9.02 2.60 9.72
C GLU A 361 7.60 3.10 9.40
N ALA A 362 6.67 2.21 9.02
CA ALA A 362 5.29 2.59 8.74
C ALA A 362 4.60 3.18 9.98
N VAL A 363 4.88 2.64 11.18
CA VAL A 363 4.40 3.21 12.44
C VAL A 363 5.00 4.60 12.70
N TYR A 364 6.30 4.80 12.45
CA TYR A 364 6.88 6.13 12.60
C TYR A 364 6.25 7.14 11.65
N ASN A 365 6.03 6.75 10.39
CA ASN A 365 5.39 7.62 9.42
C ASN A 365 3.94 7.93 9.79
N SER A 366 3.18 7.00 10.38
CA SER A 366 1.81 7.29 10.85
C SER A 366 1.80 8.38 11.92
N LEU A 367 2.67 8.28 12.93
CA LEU A 367 2.82 9.27 14.00
C LEU A 367 3.35 10.60 13.47
N PHE A 368 4.34 10.56 12.59
CA PHE A 368 5.05 11.76 12.16
C PHE A 368 4.25 12.55 11.11
N GLN A 369 3.38 11.90 10.34
CA GLN A 369 2.49 12.57 9.40
C GLN A 369 1.16 12.97 10.02
N ALA A 370 0.81 12.45 11.20
CA ALA A 370 -0.40 12.85 11.91
C ALA A 370 -0.38 14.33 12.32
N THR A 371 -1.55 14.96 12.20
CA THR A 371 -1.82 16.36 12.60
C THR A 371 -2.69 16.40 13.85
N SER A 372 -2.57 17.45 14.67
CA SER A 372 -3.37 17.59 15.88
C SER A 372 -4.88 17.57 15.58
N VAL A 373 -5.66 16.79 16.34
CA VAL A 373 -7.12 16.67 16.15
C VAL A 373 -7.86 16.91 17.45
N THR A 374 -8.89 17.75 17.37
CA THR A 374 -9.96 17.85 18.37
C THR A 374 -11.20 17.14 17.85
N GLY A 375 -11.81 16.33 18.71
CA GLY A 375 -12.93 15.47 18.39
C GLY A 375 -14.07 15.57 19.40
N THR A 376 -14.84 14.49 19.52
CA THR A 376 -16.02 14.40 20.40
C THR A 376 -15.70 14.85 21.83
N ASP A 377 -16.67 15.49 22.48
CA ASP A 377 -16.57 16.01 23.85
C ASP A 377 -15.38 16.97 24.10
N GLY A 378 -14.83 17.57 23.04
CA GLY A 378 -13.65 18.43 23.12
C GLY A 378 -12.35 17.68 23.39
N HIS A 379 -12.35 16.34 23.34
CA HIS A 379 -11.14 15.54 23.46
C HIS A 379 -10.14 15.91 22.37
N ARG A 380 -8.86 15.90 22.73
CA ARG A 380 -7.78 16.32 21.82
C ARG A 380 -6.62 15.34 21.87
N ARG A 381 -6.06 15.06 20.70
CA ARG A 381 -4.76 14.41 20.53
C ARG A 381 -3.84 15.35 19.78
N GLN A 382 -2.69 15.62 20.36
CA GLN A 382 -1.67 16.46 19.73
C GLN A 382 -0.85 15.62 18.75
N ALA A 383 -0.44 16.23 17.64
CA ALA A 383 0.62 15.66 16.83
C ALA A 383 1.91 15.56 17.65
N ILE A 384 2.70 14.50 17.41
CA ILE A 384 3.99 14.37 18.09
C ILE A 384 4.92 15.55 17.71
N PRO A 385 5.63 16.18 18.66
CA PRO A 385 6.49 17.33 18.37
C PRO A 385 7.79 16.89 17.67
N LEU A 386 7.83 16.99 16.34
CA LEU A 386 8.94 16.47 15.52
C LEU A 386 10.30 17.07 15.89
N ASP A 387 10.36 18.36 16.20
CA ASP A 387 11.63 19.02 16.59
C ASP A 387 12.22 18.40 17.86
N ARG A 388 11.37 18.07 18.83
CA ARG A 388 11.78 17.38 20.07
C ARG A 388 12.18 15.93 19.80
N VAL A 389 11.45 15.23 18.94
CA VAL A 389 11.83 13.86 18.51
C VAL A 389 13.22 13.87 17.87
N VAL A 390 13.49 14.83 16.97
CA VAL A 390 14.78 14.98 16.30
C VAL A 390 15.88 15.36 17.31
N GLU A 391 15.61 16.26 18.25
CA GLU A 391 16.54 16.61 19.33
C GLU A 391 16.93 15.38 20.16
N ILE A 392 15.94 14.58 20.59
CA ILE A 392 16.14 13.34 21.34
C ILE A 392 16.94 12.36 20.49
N CYS A 393 16.53 12.10 19.25
CA CYS A 393 17.24 11.17 18.37
C CYS A 393 18.70 11.61 18.12
N ARG A 394 18.97 12.91 18.03
CA ARG A 394 20.33 13.46 17.93
C ARG A 394 21.12 13.19 19.20
N ARG A 395 20.54 13.44 20.38
CA ARG A 395 21.17 13.22 21.69
C ARG A 395 21.60 11.76 21.89
N TYR A 396 20.75 10.82 21.48
CA TYR A 396 21.03 9.38 21.55
C TYR A 396 21.81 8.85 20.33
N GLY A 397 22.18 9.73 19.38
CA GLY A 397 23.02 9.38 18.25
C GLY A 397 22.36 8.45 17.22
N VAL A 398 21.03 8.43 17.12
CA VAL A 398 20.27 7.54 16.22
C VAL A 398 19.79 8.21 14.92
N LEU A 399 20.25 9.42 14.64
CA LEU A 399 20.06 10.09 13.34
C LEU A 399 21.15 9.69 12.34
N ASN A 400 20.76 9.59 11.07
CA ASN A 400 21.61 9.31 9.93
C ASN A 400 22.53 8.11 10.17
N LEU A 401 21.98 7.05 10.79
CA LEU A 401 22.74 5.87 11.18
C LEU A 401 23.46 5.21 9.99
N GLN A 402 22.87 5.25 8.80
CA GLN A 402 23.48 4.67 7.60
C GLN A 402 24.75 5.39 7.13
N ASP A 403 24.90 6.67 7.46
CA ASP A 403 26.11 7.42 7.13
C ASP A 403 27.25 7.16 8.14
N ARG A 404 26.90 6.62 9.32
CA ARG A 404 27.80 6.50 10.48
C ARG A 404 28.16 5.06 10.83
N LEU A 405 27.30 4.10 10.50
CA LEU A 405 27.47 2.70 10.83
C LEU A 405 27.90 1.88 9.61
N PRO A 406 28.70 0.82 9.79
CA PRO A 406 29.03 -0.11 8.72
C PRO A 406 27.75 -0.79 8.22
N GLY A 407 27.56 -0.81 6.91
CA GLY A 407 26.33 -1.31 6.28
C GLY A 407 26.31 -1.02 4.79
N VAL A 408 25.26 -1.48 4.10
CA VAL A 408 25.04 -1.19 2.69
C VAL A 408 24.80 0.32 2.57
N ARG A 409 25.81 1.06 2.06
CA ARG A 409 25.56 2.42 1.53
C ARG A 409 24.39 2.27 0.57
N GLN A 410 23.28 2.96 0.85
CA GLN A 410 22.20 3.02 -0.13
C GLN A 410 22.87 3.37 -1.45
N PRO A 411 22.73 2.57 -2.53
CA PRO A 411 23.18 3.04 -3.82
C PRO A 411 22.49 4.38 -3.98
N ALA A 412 23.29 5.45 -4.05
CA ALA A 412 22.79 6.79 -4.33
C ALA A 412 21.75 6.59 -5.43
N SER A 413 20.50 7.03 -5.19
CA SER A 413 19.40 6.90 -6.15
C SER A 413 19.99 7.01 -7.54
N SER A 414 20.07 5.89 -8.28
CA SER A 414 20.89 5.85 -9.49
C SER A 414 20.58 7.11 -10.28
N PRO A 415 21.56 8.02 -10.48
CA PRO A 415 21.25 9.31 -11.09
C PRO A 415 20.56 8.96 -12.41
N ALA A 416 19.35 9.49 -12.58
CA ALA A 416 18.53 9.25 -13.76
C ALA A 416 19.45 9.36 -14.98
N VAL A 417 19.54 8.27 -15.75
CA VAL A 417 20.34 8.30 -16.97
C VAL A 417 19.66 9.28 -17.90
N ASP A 418 20.34 10.38 -18.20
CA ASP A 418 19.89 11.39 -19.15
C ASP A 418 19.66 10.70 -20.50
N PRO A 419 18.38 10.58 -20.95
CA PRO A 419 18.04 9.84 -22.15
C PRO A 419 18.74 10.38 -23.40
N GLU A 420 19.04 11.68 -23.44
CA GLU A 420 19.67 12.33 -24.58
C GLU A 420 21.19 12.05 -24.62
N LYS A 421 21.86 12.02 -23.45
CA LYS A 421 23.27 11.59 -23.39
C LYS A 421 23.44 10.11 -23.74
N PHE A 422 22.48 9.27 -23.32
CA PHE A 422 22.46 7.85 -23.68
C PHE A 422 22.26 7.64 -25.18
N LYS A 423 21.30 8.35 -25.78
CA LYS A 423 21.04 8.35 -27.22
C LYS A 423 22.27 8.77 -28.04
N ALA A 424 22.97 9.82 -27.60
CA ALA A 424 24.20 10.29 -28.25
C ALA A 424 25.32 9.23 -28.23
N ALA A 425 25.52 8.56 -27.09
CA ALA A 425 26.54 7.50 -26.96
C ALA A 425 26.24 6.27 -27.82
N LEU A 426 24.97 5.88 -27.93
CA LEU A 426 24.53 4.76 -28.78
C LEU A 426 24.73 5.06 -30.27
N ILE A 427 24.39 6.28 -30.71
CA ILE A 427 24.60 6.71 -32.10
C ILE A 427 26.10 6.71 -32.43
N ALA A 428 26.94 7.25 -31.53
CA ALA A 428 28.40 7.26 -31.72
C ALA A 428 28.99 5.85 -31.83
N TYR A 429 28.50 4.90 -31.04
CA TYR A 429 28.93 3.50 -31.11
C TYR A 429 28.53 2.83 -32.44
N ILE A 430 27.29 3.02 -32.88
CA ILE A 430 26.79 2.48 -34.16
C ILE A 430 27.60 3.06 -35.33
N ASP A 431 27.88 4.38 -35.29
CA ASP A 431 28.65 5.05 -36.33
C ASP A 431 30.12 4.59 -36.39
N ALA A 432 30.72 4.26 -35.23
CA ALA A 432 32.08 3.73 -35.15
C ALA A 432 32.22 2.29 -35.68
N HIS A 433 31.13 1.52 -35.79
CA HIS A 433 31.14 0.10 -36.17
C HIS A 433 30.43 -0.19 -37.51
N ARG A 434 30.32 0.83 -38.38
CA ARG A 434 29.61 0.88 -39.68
C ARG A 434 29.96 -0.20 -40.75
N GLY A 435 30.75 -1.22 -40.43
CA GLY A 435 31.13 -2.28 -41.38
C GLY A 435 31.31 -3.68 -40.79
N GLY A 436 30.90 -3.94 -39.54
CA GLY A 436 31.34 -5.12 -38.80
C GLY A 436 30.29 -6.17 -38.44
N PHE A 437 29.01 -6.03 -38.81
CA PHE A 437 27.97 -6.98 -38.39
C PHE A 437 27.56 -7.93 -39.50
N ILE A 438 28.21 -9.10 -39.58
CA ILE A 438 27.71 -10.28 -40.31
C ILE A 438 27.22 -11.28 -39.27
N GLY A 439 25.94 -11.16 -38.89
CA GLY A 439 25.25 -12.14 -38.04
C GLY A 439 24.35 -13.01 -38.90
N ARG A 440 24.73 -14.28 -39.12
CA ARG A 440 23.89 -15.32 -39.73
C ARG A 440 23.15 -16.04 -38.60
N ARG A 441 21.82 -16.06 -38.63
CA ARG A 441 21.04 -17.03 -37.84
C ARG A 441 19.81 -17.47 -38.62
N ASP A 442 19.95 -18.67 -39.21
CA ASP A 442 18.83 -19.47 -39.68
C ASP A 442 18.04 -19.96 -38.46
N SER A 443 16.77 -19.56 -38.33
CA SER A 443 15.79 -20.35 -37.58
C SER A 443 14.37 -19.92 -37.96
N GLU A 444 13.66 -20.83 -38.61
CA GLU A 444 12.21 -20.85 -38.74
C GLU A 444 11.57 -20.88 -37.33
N ASP A 445 11.20 -19.74 -36.74
CA ASP A 445 10.32 -19.75 -35.55
C ASP A 445 9.70 -18.38 -35.19
N LEU A 446 9.04 -17.74 -36.16
CA LEU A 446 8.22 -16.53 -35.94
C LEU A 446 6.76 -16.71 -36.36
N LYS A 447 6.17 -17.90 -36.15
CA LYS A 447 4.77 -18.13 -36.56
C LYS A 447 3.69 -17.63 -35.59
N ASN A 448 3.97 -17.23 -34.34
CA ASN A 448 2.90 -16.90 -33.38
C ASN A 448 3.20 -15.74 -32.39
N LYS A 449 3.42 -14.51 -32.88
CA LYS A 449 3.32 -13.30 -32.04
C LYS A 449 2.57 -12.17 -32.79
N PRO A 450 1.75 -11.36 -32.10
CA PRO A 450 0.90 -10.36 -32.73
C PRO A 450 1.72 -9.22 -33.37
N MET A 451 1.32 -8.83 -34.58
CA MET A 451 1.85 -7.69 -35.32
C MET A 451 1.52 -6.36 -34.62
N VAL A 452 2.54 -5.54 -34.36
CA VAL A 452 2.36 -4.13 -33.94
C VAL A 452 2.28 -3.24 -35.17
N ARG A 453 1.29 -2.34 -35.19
CA ARG A 453 0.95 -1.41 -36.27
C ARG A 453 1.96 -0.26 -36.32
N LEU A 454 2.60 -0.04 -37.46
CA LEU A 454 3.55 1.06 -37.70
C LEU A 454 2.82 2.32 -38.22
N VAL A 455 3.18 3.48 -37.69
CA VAL A 455 2.76 4.81 -38.18
C VAL A 455 3.90 5.39 -39.02
N PRO A 456 3.65 5.91 -40.24
CA PRO A 456 4.71 6.48 -41.06
C PRO A 456 5.07 7.90 -40.62
N SER A 457 6.36 8.23 -40.59
CA SER A 457 6.83 9.61 -40.52
C SER A 457 7.79 9.89 -41.67
N GLU A 458 7.61 11.05 -42.29
CA GLU A 458 8.18 11.59 -43.53
C GLU A 458 9.72 11.70 -43.60
N PRO A 459 10.29 11.94 -44.81
CA PRO A 459 11.63 11.51 -45.17
C PRO A 459 12.68 12.58 -44.87
N GLU A 460 13.62 12.24 -43.98
CA GLU A 460 15.03 12.63 -44.04
C GLU A 460 15.77 11.98 -42.87
N GLY A 461 16.61 10.98 -43.16
CA GLY A 461 17.71 10.48 -42.31
C GLY A 461 17.49 10.35 -40.79
N LYS A 462 16.31 9.91 -40.31
CA LYS A 462 16.02 9.83 -38.85
C LYS A 462 16.15 8.41 -38.30
N TYR A 463 16.86 8.31 -37.18
CA TYR A 463 16.86 7.17 -36.26
C TYR A 463 15.52 7.11 -35.51
N THR A 464 14.86 5.95 -35.49
CA THR A 464 13.71 5.70 -34.61
C THR A 464 14.13 4.69 -33.55
N LEU A 465 14.50 5.20 -32.38
CA LEU A 465 14.83 4.37 -31.22
C LEU A 465 13.51 3.85 -30.62
N GLY A 466 13.35 2.53 -30.53
CA GLY A 466 12.18 1.88 -29.93
C GLY A 466 12.23 1.88 -28.40
N GLU A 467 11.36 1.08 -27.78
CA GLU A 467 11.22 1.00 -26.32
C GLU A 467 12.53 0.63 -25.60
N PHE A 468 12.80 1.29 -24.46
CA PHE A 468 13.87 0.94 -23.54
C PHE A 468 13.30 0.24 -22.32
N THR A 469 13.98 -0.81 -21.87
CA THR A 469 13.77 -1.34 -20.52
C THR A 469 15.08 -1.21 -19.75
N ILE A 470 15.10 -0.29 -18.79
CA ILE A 470 16.25 -0.08 -17.90
C ILE A 470 16.15 -1.11 -16.78
N VAL A 471 17.09 -2.06 -16.75
CA VAL A 471 17.24 -3.01 -15.64
C VAL A 471 18.53 -2.64 -14.88
N PRO A 472 18.56 -2.68 -13.53
CA PRO A 472 19.78 -2.38 -12.79
C PRO A 472 20.95 -3.28 -13.22
N GLY A 473 22.07 -2.68 -13.63
CA GLY A 473 23.30 -3.37 -14.02
C GLY A 473 23.39 -3.86 -15.47
N LYS A 474 22.27 -3.88 -16.22
CA LYS A 474 22.23 -4.18 -17.67
C LYS A 474 21.10 -3.40 -18.34
N MET A 475 21.42 -2.48 -19.24
CA MET A 475 20.40 -1.85 -20.09
C MET A 475 20.13 -2.71 -21.31
N ARG A 476 18.86 -3.06 -21.58
CA ARG A 476 18.43 -3.63 -22.86
C ARG A 476 17.84 -2.52 -23.72
N PHE A 477 18.19 -2.51 -25.00
CA PHE A 477 17.63 -1.58 -25.98
C PHE A 477 17.10 -2.33 -27.19
N SER A 478 16.07 -1.75 -27.82
CA SER A 478 15.52 -2.16 -29.11
C SER A 478 15.55 -0.95 -30.05
N ALA A 479 16.43 -0.94 -31.04
CA ALA A 479 16.55 0.16 -32.00
C ALA A 479 16.20 -0.29 -33.43
N TRP A 480 15.46 0.55 -34.16
CA TRP A 480 15.13 0.34 -35.57
C TRP A 480 16.05 1.19 -36.45
N TYR A 481 16.71 0.56 -37.42
CA TYR A 481 17.55 1.26 -38.38
C TYR A 481 17.03 1.07 -39.81
N GLY A 482 16.86 2.18 -40.53
CA GLY A 482 16.60 2.21 -41.96
C GLY A 482 17.83 2.73 -42.70
N MET A 483 18.64 1.85 -43.29
CA MET A 483 19.47 2.24 -44.43
C MET A 483 18.60 2.29 -45.68
N ARG A 484 19.09 2.95 -46.74
CA ARG A 484 18.51 3.07 -48.10
C ARG A 484 18.17 1.71 -48.77
N GLY A 485 17.27 0.94 -48.20
CA GLY A 485 16.80 -0.36 -48.66
C GLY A 485 15.49 -0.73 -47.97
N PRO A 486 14.69 -1.63 -48.55
CA PRO A 486 13.28 -1.83 -48.17
C PRO A 486 13.04 -2.64 -46.88
N GLU A 487 14.08 -2.95 -46.09
CA GLU A 487 13.98 -3.91 -44.97
C GLU A 487 14.51 -3.32 -43.65
N PRO A 488 13.70 -3.36 -42.56
CA PRO A 488 14.13 -2.87 -41.25
C PRO A 488 14.97 -3.90 -40.48
N TYR A 489 15.92 -3.40 -39.69
CA TYR A 489 16.74 -4.19 -38.76
C TYR A 489 16.37 -3.87 -37.31
N LEU A 490 16.32 -4.89 -36.45
CA LEU A 490 16.24 -4.75 -34.99
C LEU A 490 17.59 -5.07 -34.36
N TYR A 491 18.08 -4.16 -33.52
CA TYR A 491 19.27 -4.33 -32.71
C TYR A 491 18.88 -4.56 -31.26
N GLU A 492 19.35 -5.65 -30.66
CA GLU A 492 19.18 -5.97 -29.25
C GLU A 492 20.54 -6.17 -28.60
N GLY A 493 20.88 -5.37 -27.59
CA GLY A 493 22.16 -5.52 -26.90
C GLY A 493 22.13 -5.18 -25.42
N THR A 494 23.28 -5.36 -24.76
CA THR A 494 23.48 -4.97 -23.35
C THR A 494 24.55 -3.90 -23.22
N PHE A 495 24.47 -3.07 -22.19
CA PHE A 495 25.56 -2.15 -21.81
C PHE A 495 25.95 -2.36 -20.35
N THR A 496 27.23 -2.15 -20.07
CA THR A 496 27.79 -2.08 -18.72
C THR A 496 28.34 -0.67 -18.50
N ARG A 497 27.94 -0.04 -17.38
CA ARG A 497 28.47 1.27 -17.00
C ARG A 497 29.81 1.11 -16.31
N LEU A 498 30.83 1.78 -16.82
CA LEU A 498 32.17 1.80 -16.24
C LEU A 498 32.24 2.78 -15.05
N PRO A 499 33.22 2.61 -14.13
CA PRO A 499 33.35 3.45 -12.93
C PRO A 499 33.52 4.96 -13.21
N ASP A 500 34.05 5.32 -14.37
CA ASP A 500 34.22 6.70 -14.85
C ASP A 500 32.93 7.31 -15.43
N GLY A 501 31.84 6.54 -15.45
CA GLY A 501 30.55 6.96 -15.97
C GLY A 501 30.36 6.73 -17.46
N SER A 502 31.38 6.25 -18.19
CA SER A 502 31.27 5.85 -19.58
C SER A 502 30.46 4.54 -19.72
N LEU A 503 29.92 4.30 -20.92
CA LEU A 503 29.12 3.12 -21.22
C LEU A 503 29.93 2.20 -22.12
N GLN A 504 30.16 0.96 -21.69
CA GLN A 504 30.73 -0.09 -22.50
C GLN A 504 29.60 -0.94 -23.09
N VAL A 505 29.63 -1.14 -24.41
CA VAL A 505 28.64 -1.96 -25.11
C VAL A 505 29.05 -3.42 -24.97
N GLY A 506 28.13 -4.25 -24.52
CA GLY A 506 28.24 -5.70 -24.53
C GLY A 506 27.84 -6.28 -25.89
N GLU A 507 27.44 -7.55 -25.90
CA GLU A 507 27.03 -8.24 -27.12
C GLU A 507 25.77 -7.61 -27.73
N VAL A 508 25.78 -7.41 -29.05
CA VAL A 508 24.67 -6.84 -29.83
C VAL A 508 24.22 -7.86 -30.86
N ASN A 509 22.97 -8.30 -30.77
CA ASN A 509 22.31 -9.18 -31.71
C ASN A 509 21.57 -8.37 -32.78
N LEU A 510 21.65 -8.85 -34.02
CA LEU A 510 20.99 -8.27 -35.18
C LEU A 510 19.90 -9.22 -35.69
N THR A 511 18.66 -8.73 -35.81
CA THR A 511 17.57 -9.46 -36.46
C THR A 511 17.11 -8.69 -37.70
N ARG A 512 17.13 -9.36 -38.86
CA ARG A 512 16.67 -8.83 -40.15
C ARG A 512 15.21 -9.23 -40.39
N PHE A 513 14.37 -8.29 -40.82
CA PHE A 513 12.97 -8.58 -41.18
C PHE A 513 12.73 -8.47 -42.69
N HIS A 514 12.06 -9.46 -43.27
CA HIS A 514 11.54 -9.39 -44.62
C HIS A 514 10.14 -8.77 -44.62
N VAL A 515 9.95 -7.70 -45.40
CA VAL A 515 8.63 -7.07 -45.58
C VAL A 515 7.86 -7.86 -46.63
N LEU A 516 6.87 -8.64 -46.21
CA LEU A 516 5.91 -9.25 -47.13
C LEU A 516 4.95 -8.16 -47.62
N ARG A 517 5.09 -7.73 -48.89
CA ARG A 517 4.08 -6.89 -49.55
C ARG A 517 2.79 -7.70 -49.69
N GLN A 518 1.68 -7.20 -49.13
CA GLN A 518 0.35 -7.71 -49.49
C GLN A 518 0.10 -7.47 -50.98
N PRO A 519 -0.48 -8.42 -51.73
CA PRO A 519 -0.93 -8.14 -53.09
C PRO A 519 -2.06 -7.12 -53.03
N GLU A 520 -1.94 -6.04 -53.81
CA GLU A 520 -2.98 -5.03 -54.00
C GLU A 520 -4.24 -5.71 -54.56
N GLY A 521 -5.32 -5.73 -53.77
CA GLY A 521 -6.63 -6.14 -54.25
C GLY A 521 -7.22 -5.08 -55.19
N PRO A 522 -8.04 -5.48 -56.18
CA PRO A 522 -8.50 -4.57 -57.22
C PRO A 522 -9.52 -3.55 -56.67
N ALA A 523 -9.46 -2.35 -57.23
CA ALA A 523 -10.34 -1.23 -56.95
C ALA A 523 -11.81 -1.54 -57.30
N ASN A 524 -12.71 -0.91 -56.54
CA ASN A 524 -14.16 -0.84 -56.76
C ASN A 524 -14.54 -0.62 -58.24
N GLU A 525 -15.37 -1.51 -58.78
CA GLU A 525 -16.38 -1.15 -59.77
C GLU A 525 -17.75 -1.71 -59.36
N SER A 526 -18.69 -0.78 -59.32
CA SER A 526 -20.12 -0.92 -59.15
C SER A 526 -20.80 -1.64 -60.32
N GLN A 527 -21.72 -2.59 -60.06
CA GLN A 527 -23.11 -2.67 -60.57
C GLN A 527 -23.76 -4.08 -60.43
N PRO A 528 -25.11 -4.22 -60.53
CA PRO A 528 -25.91 -5.04 -59.60
C PRO A 528 -26.46 -6.38 -60.13
N SER A 529 -26.98 -7.17 -59.18
CA SER A 529 -28.00 -8.24 -59.27
C SER A 529 -27.82 -9.42 -60.25
N ARG A 530 -27.72 -10.63 -59.68
CA ARG A 530 -28.75 -11.69 -59.80
C ARG A 530 -28.59 -12.75 -58.72
#